data_AF-A0A1Q5KCD9-F1
#
_entry.id   AF-A0A1Q5KCD9-F1
#
_cell.length_a   1.000
_cell.length_b   1.000
_cell.length_c   1.000
_cell.angle_alpha   90.00
_cell.angle_beta   90.00
_cell.angle_gamma   90.00
#
_symmetry.space_group_name_H-M   'P 1'
#
loop_
_entity.id
_entity.type
_entity.pdbx_description
1 polymer ?
#
loop_
_entity_poly.entity_id
_entity_poly.type
_entity_poly.pdbx_seq_one_letter_code
_entity_poly.pdbx_strand_id
1 'polypeptide(L)'
;MVGVGERVGLLGGDGRSVRQWLAGRRGNPALPASVLARLLTVEELPDGGSSWLARCPLDARGAQVLVASAQTGHRLGAVENRAADVEVLARLARDPVLRVRFAYAALVGDFGRRIPEGVLEVLAGDGQARIRRAVTRWDVPPAVRERLAGDDDAAVRAAAVTEQLWASAAPAVREGLLADPAPEVRDALAVLFAGERERG
;
A
#
# COMPACT_ATOMS: atom_id res chain seq x y z
N MET A 1 31.58 0.57 -31.92
CA MET A 1 30.60 1.28 -31.07
C MET A 1 29.59 1.91 -32.00
N VAL A 2 28.38 1.38 -32.02
CA VAL A 2 27.28 1.89 -32.84
C VAL A 2 26.21 2.38 -31.87
N GLY A 3 25.81 3.64 -32.01
CA GLY A 3 24.91 4.33 -31.09
C GLY A 3 23.49 3.76 -31.12
N VAL A 4 22.81 3.83 -29.98
CA VAL A 4 21.46 3.30 -29.72
C VAL A 4 20.41 3.81 -30.73
N GLY A 5 20.67 4.92 -31.44
CA GLY A 5 19.80 5.44 -32.50
C GLY A 5 19.66 4.53 -33.73
N GLU A 6 20.62 3.64 -34.01
CA GLU A 6 20.63 2.85 -35.25
C GLU A 6 19.84 1.54 -35.16
N ARG A 7 19.46 1.10 -33.94
CA ARG A 7 18.63 -0.11 -33.77
C ARG A 7 17.12 0.15 -33.82
N VAL A 8 16.71 1.42 -33.88
CA VAL A 8 15.29 1.81 -34.03
C VAL A 8 14.88 1.91 -35.51
N GLY A 9 15.83 1.90 -36.44
CA GLY A 9 15.56 2.04 -37.88
C GLY A 9 14.91 0.85 -38.58
N LEU A 10 14.76 -0.31 -37.91
CA LEU A 10 14.19 -1.53 -38.53
C LEU A 10 12.70 -1.73 -38.31
N LEU A 11 12.03 -0.84 -37.58
CA LEU A 11 10.57 -0.80 -37.47
C LEU A 11 10.11 0.62 -37.79
N GLY A 12 9.89 0.91 -39.08
CA GLY A 12 9.59 2.24 -39.62
C GLY A 12 8.29 2.87 -39.09
N GLY A 13 8.31 3.32 -37.84
CA GLY A 13 7.28 4.16 -37.24
C GLY A 13 7.91 5.45 -36.73
N ASP A 14 7.33 6.59 -37.06
CA ASP A 14 7.76 7.85 -36.48
C ASP A 14 7.57 7.82 -34.94
N GLY A 15 8.36 8.59 -34.19
CA GLY A 15 8.26 8.65 -32.73
C GLY A 15 6.89 9.12 -32.20
N ARG A 16 6.00 9.56 -33.09
CA ARG A 16 4.60 9.93 -32.85
C ARG A 16 3.69 8.69 -32.83
N SER A 17 3.95 7.71 -33.70
CA SER A 17 3.28 6.41 -33.77
C SER A 17 3.55 5.55 -32.54
N VAL A 18 4.79 5.54 -32.04
CA VAL A 18 5.14 4.85 -30.78
C VAL A 18 4.41 5.47 -29.59
N ARG A 19 4.34 6.81 -29.54
CA ARG A 19 3.59 7.54 -28.50
C ARG A 19 2.09 7.24 -28.51
N GLN A 20 1.47 7.27 -29.70
CA GLN A 20 0.06 6.94 -29.86
C GLN A 20 -0.23 5.46 -29.55
N TRP A 21 0.67 4.55 -29.93
CA TRP A 21 0.56 3.14 -29.60
C TRP A 21 0.65 2.88 -28.09
N LEU A 22 1.59 3.52 -27.39
CA LEU A 22 1.71 3.45 -25.94
C LEU A 22 0.51 4.10 -25.23
N ALA A 23 -0.01 5.21 -25.74
CA ALA A 23 -1.22 5.84 -25.22
C ALA A 23 -2.45 4.92 -25.38
N GLY A 24 -2.62 4.27 -26.53
CA GLY A 24 -3.70 3.30 -26.75
C GLY A 24 -3.59 2.06 -25.87
N ARG A 25 -2.37 1.60 -25.55
CA ARG A 25 -2.12 0.46 -24.66
C ARG A 25 -2.44 0.74 -23.20
N ARG A 26 -2.25 1.98 -22.71
CA ARG A 26 -2.59 2.39 -21.33
C ARG A 26 -4.08 2.20 -21.01
N GLY A 27 -4.96 2.25 -22.01
CA GLY A 27 -6.39 2.00 -21.88
C GLY A 27 -6.85 0.62 -22.35
N ASN A 28 -5.93 -0.28 -22.72
CA ASN A 28 -6.31 -1.59 -23.26
C ASN A 28 -6.53 -2.60 -22.11
N PRO A 29 -7.78 -3.04 -21.85
CA PRO A 29 -8.09 -4.03 -20.80
C PRO A 29 -7.47 -5.40 -21.05
N ALA A 30 -7.04 -5.69 -22.28
CA ALA A 30 -6.47 -6.96 -22.68
C ALA A 30 -4.93 -6.91 -22.78
N LEU A 31 -4.24 -5.99 -22.10
CA LEU A 31 -2.77 -5.94 -22.13
C LEU A 31 -2.20 -7.25 -21.55
N PRO A 32 -1.55 -8.11 -22.36
CA PRO A 32 -1.04 -9.37 -21.84
C PRO A 32 0.15 -9.13 -20.91
N ALA A 33 0.29 -9.93 -19.85
CA ALA A 33 1.38 -9.82 -18.89
C ALA A 33 2.78 -9.86 -19.54
N SER A 34 2.95 -10.63 -20.63
CA SER A 34 4.19 -10.68 -21.40
C SER A 34 4.52 -9.37 -22.11
N VAL A 35 3.50 -8.64 -22.57
CA VAL A 35 3.67 -7.30 -23.16
C VAL A 35 3.94 -6.28 -22.07
N LEU A 36 3.25 -6.35 -20.94
CA LEU A 36 3.55 -5.52 -19.77
C LEU A 36 5.01 -5.69 -19.36
N ALA A 37 5.48 -6.93 -19.19
CA ALA A 37 6.87 -7.22 -18.83
C ALA A 37 7.88 -6.58 -19.81
N ARG A 38 7.60 -6.61 -21.12
CA ARG A 38 8.43 -5.95 -22.14
C ARG A 38 8.37 -4.42 -22.07
N LEU A 39 7.21 -3.84 -21.75
CA LEU A 39 7.07 -2.38 -21.59
C LEU A 39 7.87 -1.88 -20.39
N LEU A 40 7.98 -2.67 -19.33
CA LEU A 40 8.74 -2.33 -18.12
C LEU A 40 10.27 -2.33 -18.35
N THR A 41 10.75 -2.88 -19.46
CA THR A 41 12.18 -2.80 -19.83
C THR A 41 12.50 -1.59 -20.71
N VAL A 42 11.49 -0.83 -21.14
CA VAL A 42 11.69 0.38 -21.95
C VAL A 42 12.03 1.54 -21.02
N GLU A 43 13.27 2.01 -21.09
CA GLU A 43 13.85 3.00 -20.17
C GLU A 43 13.15 4.36 -20.24
N GLU A 44 12.72 4.79 -21.43
CA GLU A 44 11.97 6.03 -21.62
C GLU A 44 10.64 5.77 -22.33
N LEU A 45 9.59 5.54 -21.55
CA LEU A 45 8.24 5.68 -22.06
C LEU A 45 7.93 7.18 -22.21
N PRO A 46 7.61 7.67 -23.41
CA PRO A 46 7.29 9.07 -23.61
C PRO A 46 6.08 9.49 -22.75
N ASP A 47 6.27 10.58 -22.01
CA ASP A 47 5.28 11.26 -21.15
C ASP A 47 4.87 10.54 -19.85
N GLY A 48 5.85 10.00 -19.11
CA GLY A 48 5.78 10.06 -17.64
C GLY A 48 5.87 8.72 -16.92
N GLY A 49 7.06 8.46 -16.37
CA GLY A 49 7.34 7.63 -15.19
C GLY A 49 6.55 6.33 -15.02
N SER A 50 6.45 5.84 -13.79
CA SER A 50 5.65 4.65 -13.45
C SER A 50 4.17 4.96 -13.22
N SER A 51 3.73 6.23 -13.37
CA SER A 51 2.38 6.69 -13.00
C SER A 51 1.27 6.08 -13.86
N TRP A 52 1.57 5.71 -15.10
CA TRP A 52 0.61 5.03 -15.96
C TRP A 52 0.22 3.65 -15.45
N LEU A 53 1.09 3.00 -14.65
CA LEU A 53 0.81 1.69 -14.07
C LEU A 53 -0.40 1.73 -13.16
N ALA A 54 -0.65 2.83 -12.45
CA ALA A 54 -1.81 2.98 -11.58
C ALA A 54 -3.15 2.95 -12.35
N ARG A 55 -3.13 3.25 -13.65
CA ARG A 55 -4.32 3.28 -14.52
C ARG A 55 -4.39 2.13 -15.52
N CYS A 56 -3.36 1.29 -15.57
CA CYS A 56 -3.32 0.15 -16.46
C CYS A 56 -4.35 -0.90 -15.99
N PRO A 57 -5.20 -1.45 -16.86
CA PRO A 57 -5.94 -2.65 -16.52
C PRO A 57 -4.94 -3.75 -16.15
N LEU A 58 -5.07 -4.30 -14.94
CA LEU A 58 -4.05 -5.18 -14.37
C LEU A 58 -4.73 -6.44 -13.85
N ASP A 59 -4.60 -7.53 -14.59
CA ASP A 59 -5.01 -8.85 -14.11
C ASP A 59 -4.01 -9.39 -13.07
N ALA A 60 -4.33 -10.53 -12.46
CA ALA A 60 -3.46 -11.14 -11.44
C ALA A 60 -2.05 -11.45 -11.97
N ARG A 61 -1.90 -11.81 -13.25
CA ARG A 61 -0.58 -12.08 -13.86
C ARG A 61 0.22 -10.81 -14.05
N GLY A 62 -0.40 -9.73 -14.52
CA GLY A 62 0.22 -8.42 -14.63
C GLY A 62 0.64 -7.88 -13.27
N ALA A 63 -0.21 -8.03 -12.25
CA ALA A 63 0.13 -7.66 -10.88
C ALA A 63 1.36 -8.43 -10.36
N GLN A 64 1.47 -9.72 -10.68
CA GLN A 64 2.64 -10.54 -10.32
C GLN A 64 3.92 -9.99 -10.96
N VAL A 65 3.86 -9.59 -12.23
CA VAL A 65 4.99 -8.97 -12.93
C VAL A 65 5.45 -7.70 -12.20
N LEU A 66 4.52 -6.84 -11.79
CA LEU A 66 4.88 -5.61 -11.08
C LEU A 66 5.44 -5.89 -9.68
N VAL A 67 4.82 -6.79 -8.91
CA VAL A 67 5.24 -7.16 -7.55
C VAL A 67 6.62 -7.83 -7.54
N ALA A 68 6.94 -8.65 -8.56
CA ALA A 68 8.23 -9.32 -8.70
C ALA A 68 9.34 -8.42 -9.28
N SER A 69 8.99 -7.22 -9.78
CA SER A 69 9.96 -6.32 -10.40
C SER A 69 11.01 -5.85 -9.40
N ALA A 70 12.29 -5.83 -9.81
CA ALA A 70 13.38 -5.24 -9.02
C ALA A 70 13.21 -3.71 -8.83
N GLN A 71 12.55 -3.03 -9.78
CA GLN A 71 12.34 -1.59 -9.71
C GLN A 71 11.24 -1.22 -8.71
N THR A 72 11.58 -0.39 -7.73
CA THR A 72 10.65 0.13 -6.71
C THR A 72 9.45 0.84 -7.32
N GLY A 73 9.63 1.59 -8.41
CA GLY A 73 8.55 2.30 -9.09
C GLY A 73 7.45 1.39 -9.62
N HIS A 74 7.80 0.19 -10.09
CA HIS A 74 6.82 -0.79 -10.56
C HIS A 74 5.99 -1.37 -9.41
N ARG A 75 6.64 -1.69 -8.29
CA ARG A 75 5.94 -2.20 -7.09
C ARG A 75 5.02 -1.15 -6.49
N LEU A 76 5.44 0.12 -6.46
CA LEU A 76 4.57 1.24 -6.07
C LEU A 76 3.39 1.41 -7.03
N GLY A 77 3.64 1.32 -8.33
CA GLY A 77 2.57 1.33 -9.34
C GLY A 77 1.55 0.21 -9.15
N ALA A 78 1.97 -0.96 -8.67
CA ALA A 78 1.06 -2.06 -8.32
C ALA A 78 0.16 -1.70 -7.13
N VAL A 79 0.71 -1.10 -6.07
CA VAL A 79 -0.07 -0.68 -4.88
C VAL A 79 -1.15 0.34 -5.25
N GLU A 80 -0.78 1.32 -6.08
CA GLU A 80 -1.65 2.41 -6.51
C GLU A 80 -2.68 1.98 -7.57
N ASN A 81 -2.52 0.80 -8.17
CA ASN A 81 -3.43 0.30 -9.19
C ASN A 81 -4.70 -0.27 -8.56
N ARG A 82 -5.84 0.34 -8.92
CA ARG A 82 -7.17 -0.02 -8.40
C ARG A 82 -7.64 -1.43 -8.80
N ALA A 83 -7.20 -1.92 -9.94
CA ALA A 83 -7.57 -3.22 -10.48
C ALA A 83 -6.63 -4.36 -10.03
N ALA A 84 -5.51 -4.03 -9.37
CA ALA A 84 -4.53 -5.02 -8.94
C ALA A 84 -5.13 -6.03 -7.95
N ASP A 85 -4.85 -7.30 -8.22
CA ASP A 85 -5.30 -8.42 -7.39
C ASP A 85 -4.76 -8.32 -5.95
N VAL A 86 -5.67 -8.36 -4.97
CA VAL A 86 -5.33 -8.16 -3.55
C VAL A 86 -4.43 -9.26 -2.99
N GLU A 87 -4.61 -10.51 -3.43
CA GLU A 87 -3.81 -11.65 -2.97
C GLU A 87 -2.38 -11.57 -3.51
N VAL A 88 -2.23 -11.05 -4.73
CA VAL A 88 -0.92 -10.76 -5.29
C VAL A 88 -0.22 -9.62 -4.55
N LEU A 89 -0.95 -8.55 -4.23
CA LEU A 89 -0.41 -7.40 -3.50
C LEU A 89 0.00 -7.74 -2.05
N ALA A 90 -0.62 -8.74 -1.41
CA ALA A 90 -0.30 -9.18 -0.05
C ALA A 90 1.19 -9.43 0.20
N ARG A 91 1.93 -9.85 -0.84
CA ARG A 91 3.38 -10.06 -0.80
C ARG A 91 4.15 -8.79 -0.44
N LEU A 92 3.63 -7.61 -0.80
CA LEU A 92 4.25 -6.31 -0.54
C LEU A 92 4.23 -5.92 0.94
N ALA A 93 3.45 -6.61 1.79
CA ALA A 93 3.53 -6.45 3.24
C ALA A 93 4.92 -6.74 3.80
N ARG A 94 5.71 -7.57 3.09
CA ARG A 94 7.09 -7.95 3.44
C ARG A 94 8.12 -7.40 2.45
N ASP A 95 7.77 -6.40 1.64
CA ASP A 95 8.70 -5.84 0.65
C ASP A 95 10.00 -5.37 1.33
N PRO A 96 11.19 -5.65 0.78
CA PRO A 96 12.43 -5.19 1.39
C PRO A 96 12.52 -3.65 1.45
N VAL A 97 11.85 -2.94 0.54
CA VAL A 97 11.88 -1.48 0.48
C VAL A 97 10.78 -0.90 1.37
N LEU A 98 11.23 -0.18 2.41
CA LEU A 98 10.39 0.48 3.41
C LEU A 98 9.31 1.38 2.77
N ARG A 99 9.65 2.12 1.70
CA ARG A 99 8.67 2.96 0.97
C ARG A 99 7.52 2.14 0.37
N VAL A 100 7.79 0.93 -0.12
CA VAL A 100 6.76 0.06 -0.70
C VAL A 100 5.86 -0.50 0.41
N ARG A 101 6.44 -1.01 1.51
CA ARG A 101 5.65 -1.49 2.65
C ARG A 101 4.75 -0.41 3.24
N PHE A 102 5.27 0.81 3.38
CA PHE A 102 4.49 1.94 3.85
C PHE A 102 3.36 2.31 2.90
N ALA A 103 3.62 2.39 1.59
CA ALA A 103 2.58 2.66 0.60
C ALA A 103 1.50 1.58 0.62
N TYR A 104 1.90 0.30 0.71
CA TYR A 104 0.97 -0.81 0.80
C TYR A 104 0.12 -0.74 2.07
N ALA A 105 0.73 -0.55 3.24
CA ALA A 105 0.00 -0.38 4.50
C ALA A 105 -0.96 0.81 4.49
N ALA A 106 -0.60 1.90 3.81
CA ALA A 106 -1.43 3.09 3.70
C ALA A 106 -2.60 2.96 2.70
N LEU A 107 -2.59 1.95 1.83
CA LEU A 107 -3.57 1.78 0.75
C LEU A 107 -4.19 0.37 0.70
N VAL A 108 -3.93 -0.49 1.69
CA VAL A 108 -4.30 -1.91 1.62
C VAL A 108 -5.81 -2.13 1.53
N GLY A 109 -6.62 -1.32 2.21
CA GLY A 109 -8.09 -1.34 2.13
C GLY A 109 -8.68 -0.29 1.19
N ASP A 110 -7.85 0.53 0.53
CA ASP A 110 -8.33 1.59 -0.36
C ASP A 110 -9.05 1.02 -1.59
N PHE A 111 -9.80 1.89 -2.28
CA PHE A 111 -10.60 1.56 -3.46
C PHE A 111 -11.67 0.48 -3.22
N GLY A 112 -12.09 0.29 -1.97
CA GLY A 112 -13.08 -0.75 -1.59
C GLY A 112 -12.50 -2.16 -1.63
N ARG A 113 -11.17 -2.31 -1.57
CA ARG A 113 -10.52 -3.61 -1.57
C ARG A 113 -10.73 -4.32 -0.22
N ARG A 114 -11.01 -5.62 -0.29
CA ARG A 114 -10.85 -6.49 0.87
C ARG A 114 -9.37 -6.57 1.23
N ILE A 115 -9.07 -6.52 2.52
CA ILE A 115 -7.74 -6.76 3.06
C ILE A 115 -7.55 -8.28 3.20
N PRO A 116 -6.51 -8.89 2.60
CA PRO A 116 -6.24 -10.30 2.77
C PRO A 116 -5.95 -10.71 4.22
N GLU A 117 -6.35 -11.93 4.57
CA GLU A 117 -6.14 -12.49 5.91
C GLU A 117 -4.64 -12.51 6.26
N GLY A 118 -4.29 -12.21 7.51
CA GLY A 118 -2.90 -12.20 7.96
C GLY A 118 -2.10 -10.95 7.57
N VAL A 119 -2.58 -10.12 6.63
CA VAL A 119 -1.82 -8.95 6.16
C VAL A 119 -1.67 -7.90 7.26
N LEU A 120 -2.73 -7.63 8.03
CA LEU A 120 -2.67 -6.64 9.10
C LEU A 120 -1.81 -7.12 10.27
N GLU A 121 -1.79 -8.42 10.55
CA GLU A 121 -0.93 -9.06 11.54
C GLU A 121 0.56 -8.84 11.20
N VAL A 122 0.90 -9.00 9.91
CA VAL A 122 2.26 -8.79 9.39
C VAL A 122 2.66 -7.32 9.47
N LEU A 123 1.81 -6.42 8.97
CA LEU A 123 2.10 -4.99 8.96
C LEU A 123 2.14 -4.39 10.38
N ALA A 124 1.31 -4.87 11.30
CA ALA A 124 1.34 -4.49 12.71
C ALA A 124 2.57 -5.04 13.44
N GLY A 125 3.29 -6.00 12.85
CA GLY A 125 4.60 -6.46 13.33
C GLY A 125 5.79 -5.81 12.63
N ASP A 126 5.57 -4.83 11.74
CA ASP A 126 6.67 -4.18 11.01
C ASP A 126 7.61 -3.44 11.97
N GLY A 127 8.91 -3.51 11.72
CA GLY A 127 9.92 -2.81 12.52
C GLY A 127 9.80 -1.28 12.48
N GLN A 128 9.02 -0.71 11.57
CA GLN A 128 8.84 0.73 11.42
C GLN A 128 7.52 1.19 12.02
N ALA A 129 7.58 2.02 13.08
CA ALA A 129 6.40 2.54 13.78
C ALA A 129 5.40 3.24 12.85
N ARG A 130 5.88 3.97 11.83
CA ARG A 130 5.00 4.62 10.85
C ARG A 130 4.15 3.65 10.03
N ILE A 131 4.61 2.41 9.83
CA ILE A 131 3.85 1.35 9.16
C ILE A 131 2.82 0.78 10.12
N ARG A 132 3.23 0.44 11.35
CA ARG A 132 2.31 -0.04 12.39
C ARG A 132 1.20 0.96 12.69
N ARG A 133 1.51 2.26 12.72
CA ARG A 133 0.53 3.34 12.83
C ARG A 133 -0.41 3.42 11.63
N ALA A 134 0.08 3.18 10.41
CA ALA A 134 -0.78 3.18 9.23
C ALA A 134 -1.84 2.06 9.29
N VAL A 135 -1.51 0.93 9.93
CA VAL A 135 -2.43 -0.21 10.12
C VAL A 135 -3.67 0.18 10.92
N THR A 136 -3.55 1.06 11.92
CA THR A 136 -4.68 1.41 12.82
C THR A 136 -5.84 2.10 12.09
N ARG A 137 -5.63 2.59 10.87
CA ARG A 137 -6.65 3.22 10.01
C ARG A 137 -7.66 2.22 9.44
N TRP A 138 -7.32 0.93 9.45
CA TRP A 138 -8.15 -0.11 8.87
C TRP A 138 -9.02 -0.78 9.93
N ASP A 139 -9.94 -1.63 9.46
CA ASP A 139 -10.64 -2.56 10.32
C ASP A 139 -9.68 -3.67 10.75
N VAL A 140 -9.08 -3.46 11.93
CA VAL A 140 -8.01 -4.31 12.47
C VAL A 140 -8.63 -5.34 13.40
N PRO A 141 -8.27 -6.64 13.30
CA PRO A 141 -8.74 -7.66 14.23
C PRO A 141 -8.49 -7.25 15.69
N PRO A 142 -9.42 -7.52 16.63
CA PRO A 142 -9.31 -7.06 18.02
C PRO A 142 -7.97 -7.38 18.68
N ALA A 143 -7.48 -8.63 18.54
CA ALA A 143 -6.20 -9.04 19.09
C ALA A 143 -5.00 -8.25 18.52
N VAL A 144 -5.05 -7.89 17.23
CA VAL A 144 -4.00 -7.07 16.61
C VAL A 144 -4.08 -5.63 17.11
N ARG A 145 -5.29 -5.09 17.33
CA ARG A 145 -5.49 -3.75 17.87
C ARG A 145 -5.04 -3.65 19.33
N GLU A 146 -5.34 -4.65 20.16
CA GLU A 146 -4.83 -4.74 21.53
C GLU A 146 -3.30 -4.76 21.57
N ARG A 147 -2.66 -5.54 20.68
CA ARG A 147 -1.20 -5.52 20.55
C ARG A 147 -0.66 -4.13 20.19
N LEU A 148 -1.31 -3.41 19.26
CA LEU A 148 -0.91 -2.05 18.90
C LEU A 148 -1.16 -1.03 20.02
N ALA A 149 -2.10 -1.30 20.93
CA ALA A 149 -2.33 -0.47 22.11
C ALA A 149 -1.21 -0.61 23.16
N GLY A 150 -0.44 -1.70 23.11
CA GLY A 150 0.77 -1.93 23.92
C GLY A 150 2.07 -1.71 23.16
N ASP A 151 2.03 -1.04 22.00
CA ASP A 151 3.21 -0.82 21.14
C ASP A 151 4.28 0.05 21.83
N ASP A 152 5.56 -0.17 21.52
CA ASP A 152 6.65 0.65 22.09
C ASP A 152 6.56 2.14 21.67
N ASP A 153 5.97 2.44 20.51
CA ASP A 153 5.82 3.79 19.98
C ASP A 153 4.49 4.43 20.44
N ALA A 154 4.59 5.58 21.12
CA ALA A 154 3.44 6.30 21.66
C ALA A 154 2.43 6.73 20.59
N ALA A 155 2.88 7.09 19.39
CA ALA A 155 1.99 7.49 18.31
C ALA A 155 1.23 6.30 17.72
N VAL A 156 1.77 5.08 17.82
CA VAL A 156 1.06 3.84 17.47
C VAL A 156 0.01 3.54 18.54
N ARG A 157 0.38 3.57 19.83
CA ARG A 157 -0.55 3.34 20.94
C ARG A 157 -1.74 4.31 20.89
N ALA A 158 -1.45 5.60 20.75
CA ALA A 158 -2.48 6.64 20.65
C ALA A 158 -3.42 6.39 19.46
N ALA A 159 -2.89 5.98 18.31
CA ALA A 159 -3.68 5.70 17.13
C ALA A 159 -4.48 4.39 17.21
N ALA A 160 -4.18 3.49 18.15
CA ALA A 160 -4.94 2.28 18.40
C ALA A 160 -6.17 2.53 19.29
N VAL A 161 -6.16 3.62 20.08
CA VAL A 161 -7.28 4.04 20.94
C VAL A 161 -8.50 4.36 20.09
N THR A 162 -9.53 3.54 20.24
CA THR A 162 -10.79 3.62 19.51
C THR A 162 -11.91 3.07 20.38
N GLU A 163 -13.16 3.37 20.05
CA GLU A 163 -14.33 2.81 20.75
C GLU A 163 -14.35 1.29 20.72
N GLN A 164 -14.02 0.70 19.58
CA GLN A 164 -13.98 -0.76 19.39
C GLN A 164 -12.91 -1.39 20.28
N LEU A 165 -11.72 -0.79 20.36
CA LEU A 165 -10.70 -1.23 21.30
C LEU A 165 -11.23 -1.07 22.72
N TRP A 166 -11.72 0.11 23.07
CA TRP A 166 -12.16 0.38 24.44
C TRP A 166 -13.26 -0.57 24.89
N ALA A 167 -14.24 -0.89 24.04
CA ALA A 167 -15.32 -1.81 24.35
C ALA A 167 -14.86 -3.27 24.53
N SER A 168 -13.86 -3.72 23.77
CA SER A 168 -13.44 -5.13 23.75
C SER A 168 -12.14 -5.43 24.52
N ALA A 169 -11.36 -4.40 24.85
CA ALA A 169 -10.02 -4.57 25.43
C ALA A 169 -10.05 -5.25 26.80
N ALA A 170 -9.06 -6.11 27.03
CA ALA A 170 -8.78 -6.65 28.35
C ALA A 170 -8.55 -5.52 29.39
N PRO A 171 -8.96 -5.71 30.67
CA PRO A 171 -8.78 -4.69 31.71
C PRO A 171 -7.35 -4.16 31.83
N ALA A 172 -6.35 -5.05 31.76
CA ALA A 172 -4.94 -4.67 31.84
C ALA A 172 -4.51 -3.74 30.70
N VAL A 173 -5.07 -3.88 29.50
CA VAL A 173 -4.79 -2.97 28.38
C VAL A 173 -5.38 -1.59 28.65
N ARG A 174 -6.63 -1.52 29.14
CA ARG A 174 -7.28 -0.25 29.50
C ARG A 174 -6.52 0.47 30.63
N GLU A 175 -6.14 -0.27 31.67
CA GLU A 175 -5.35 0.25 32.79
C GLU A 175 -3.98 0.78 32.32
N GLY A 176 -3.31 0.03 31.43
CA GLY A 176 -2.06 0.45 30.83
C GLY A 176 -2.19 1.76 30.03
N LEU A 177 -3.25 1.90 29.22
CA LEU A 177 -3.54 3.13 28.47
C LEU A 177 -3.86 4.32 29.39
N LEU A 178 -4.63 4.11 30.46
CA LEU A 178 -4.95 5.16 31.44
C LEU A 178 -3.71 5.64 32.20
N ALA A 179 -2.75 4.74 32.44
CA ALA A 179 -1.48 5.04 33.09
C ALA A 179 -0.38 5.48 32.10
N ASP A 180 -0.68 5.60 30.80
CA ASP A 180 0.33 5.86 29.78
C ASP A 180 0.98 7.25 29.98
N PRO A 181 2.32 7.34 30.03
CA PRO A 181 3.00 8.61 30.26
C PRO A 181 2.93 9.55 29.04
N ALA A 182 2.68 9.02 27.85
CA ALA A 182 2.73 9.81 26.62
C ALA A 182 1.51 10.76 26.51
N PRO A 183 1.73 12.06 26.26
CA PRO A 183 0.64 13.01 26.09
C PRO A 183 -0.30 12.63 24.93
N GLU A 184 0.22 12.08 23.83
CA GLU A 184 -0.59 11.70 22.67
C GLU A 184 -1.62 10.61 22.99
N VAL A 185 -1.27 9.67 23.89
CA VAL A 185 -2.18 8.60 24.33
C VAL A 185 -3.25 9.18 25.25
N ARG A 186 -2.87 10.06 26.17
CA ARG A 186 -3.81 10.75 27.06
C ARG A 186 -4.79 11.62 26.29
N ASP A 187 -4.32 12.33 25.27
CA ASP A 187 -5.15 13.16 24.39
C ASP A 187 -6.13 12.29 23.59
N ALA A 188 -5.69 11.13 23.08
CA ALA A 188 -6.57 10.20 22.37
C ALA A 188 -7.69 9.65 23.28
N LEU A 189 -7.38 9.32 24.54
CA LEU A 189 -8.38 8.91 25.54
C LEU A 189 -9.35 10.05 25.89
N ALA A 190 -8.86 11.28 26.02
CA ALA A 190 -9.73 12.44 26.28
C ALA A 190 -10.74 12.65 25.14
N VAL A 191 -10.31 12.52 23.88
CA VAL A 191 -11.21 12.56 22.71
C VAL A 191 -12.24 11.43 22.75
N LEU A 192 -11.80 10.21 23.05
CA LEU A 192 -12.70 9.05 23.17
C LEU A 192 -13.81 9.29 24.21
N PHE A 193 -13.44 9.70 25.43
CA PHE A 193 -14.41 9.90 26.52
C PHE A 193 -15.29 11.15 26.31
N ALA A 194 -14.78 12.18 25.65
CA ALA A 194 -15.62 13.32 25.26
C ALA A 194 -16.76 12.88 24.32
N GLY A 195 -16.46 12.05 23.31
CA GLY A 195 -17.45 11.54 22.38
C GLY A 195 -18.48 10.58 22.99
N GLU A 196 -18.15 9.88 24.08
CA GLU A 196 -19.11 9.06 24.84
C GLU A 196 -20.13 9.94 25.59
N ARG A 197 -19.69 11.05 26.18
CA ARG A 197 -20.54 11.97 26.95
C ARG A 197 -21.56 12.73 26.10
N GLU A 198 -21.28 12.95 24.83
CA GLU A 198 -22.19 13.63 23.90
C GLU A 198 -23.29 12.72 23.35
N ARG A 199 -23.15 11.39 23.50
CA ARG A 199 -24.08 10.39 22.97
C ARG A 199 -25.00 9.76 24.02
N GLY A 200 -24.75 9.99 25.31
CA GLY A 200 -25.59 9.55 26.43
C GLY A 200 -26.50 10.66 26.94
#